data_AF-A0A2W6YN49-F1
#
_entry.id   AF-A0A2W6YN49-F1
#
_cell.length_a   1.000
_cell.length_b   1.000
_cell.length_c   1.000
_cell.angle_alpha   90.00
_cell.angle_beta   90.00
_cell.angle_gamma   90.00
#
_symmetry.space_group_name_H-M   'P 1'
#
loop_
_entity.id
_entity.type
_entity.pdbx_description
1 polymer ?
#
loop_
_entity_poly.entity_id
_entity_poly.type
_entity_poly.pdbx_seq_one_letter_code
_entity_poly.pdbx_strand_id
1 'polypeptide(L)' 'MLQSLYKLFCISIAMLGPFAAGALWKYVVEPEIYVIFLAGGLLLGLAGLCGFASTERAERAQFRARLAIWRRG' A
#
# COMPACT_ATOMS: atom_id res chain seq x y z
N MET A 1 1.60 -5.88 -17.29
CA MET A 1 0.91 -6.81 -16.35
C MET A 1 1.57 -6.83 -14.98
N LEU A 2 2.90 -6.98 -14.87
CA LEU A 2 3.61 -7.02 -13.58
C LEU A 2 3.33 -5.80 -12.67
N GLN A 3 3.27 -4.60 -13.26
CA GLN A 3 3.02 -3.35 -12.53
C GLN A 3 1.60 -3.28 -11.92
N SER A 4 0.59 -3.79 -12.64
CA SER A 4 -0.79 -3.87 -12.16
C SER A 4 -0.93 -4.86 -11.01
N LEU A 5 -0.24 -6.01 -11.09
CA LEU A 5 -0.19 -7.00 -10.01
C LEU A 5 0.48 -6.42 -8.75
N TYR A 6 1.58 -5.70 -8.92
CA TYR A 6 2.27 -5.05 -7.81
C TYR A 6 1.41 -3.96 -7.14
N LYS A 7 0.67 -3.16 -7.93
CA LYS A 7 -0.33 -2.21 -7.39
C LYS A 7 -1.41 -2.91 -6.59
N LEU A 8 -1.96 -4.01 -7.13
CA LEU A 8 -2.98 -4.79 -6.44
C LEU A 8 -2.44 -5.33 -5.11
N PHE A 9 -1.23 -5.87 -5.11
CA PHE A 9 -0.54 -6.35 -3.92
C PHE A 9 -0.34 -5.24 -2.87
N CYS A 10 0.14 -4.06 -3.30
CA CYS A 10 0.35 -2.92 -2.40
C CYS A 10 -0.96 -2.46 -1.75
N ILE A 11 -2.06 -2.39 -2.52
CA ILE A 11 -3.36 -1.97 -1.98
C ILE A 11 -3.99 -3.04 -1.08
N SER A 12 -3.78 -4.32 -1.38
CA SER A 12 -4.22 -5.42 -0.53
C SER A 12 -3.52 -5.38 0.82
N ILE A 13 -2.19 -5.19 0.84
CA ILE A 13 -1.41 -5.07 2.07
C ILE A 13 -1.80 -3.81 2.86
N ALA A 14 -2.02 -2.69 2.15
CA ALA A 14 -2.44 -1.43 2.76
C ALA A 14 -3.70 -1.59 3.64
N MET A 15 -4.64 -2.43 3.21
CA MET A 15 -5.87 -2.71 3.95
C MET A 15 -5.73 -3.89 4.93
N LEU A 16 -5.07 -4.98 4.52
CA LEU A 16 -4.95 -6.19 5.33
C LEU A 16 -4.08 -6.00 6.57
N GLY A 17 -3.02 -5.20 6.51
CA GLY A 17 -2.13 -4.97 7.66
C GLY A 17 -2.87 -4.39 8.88
N PRO A 18 -3.47 -3.19 8.76
CA PRO A 18 -4.23 -2.59 9.85
C PRO A 18 -5.45 -3.42 10.27
N PHE A 19 -6.12 -4.07 9.31
CA PHE A 19 -7.29 -4.90 9.59
C PHE A 19 -6.92 -6.14 10.43
N ALA A 20 -5.88 -6.88 10.04
CA ALA A 20 -5.42 -8.06 10.78
C ALA A 20 -4.94 -7.68 12.18
N ALA A 21 -4.23 -6.55 12.30
CA ALA A 21 -3.82 -6.01 13.59
C ALA A 21 -5.00 -5.63 14.50
N GLY A 22 -6.05 -5.03 13.94
CA GLY A 22 -7.29 -4.76 14.67
C GLY A 22 -8.01 -6.05 15.11
N ALA A 23 -8.07 -7.06 14.24
CA ALA A 23 -8.71 -8.35 14.53
C ALA A 23 -8.01 -9.12 15.66
N LEU A 24 -6.69 -8.98 15.78
CA LEU A 24 -5.87 -9.60 16.83
C LEU A 24 -6.24 -9.16 18.25
N TRP A 25 -6.93 -8.02 18.42
CA TRP A 25 -7.42 -7.57 19.73
C TRP A 25 -8.27 -8.61 20.45
N LYS A 26 -9.01 -9.45 19.70
CA LYS A 26 -9.84 -10.50 20.28
C LYS A 26 -9.07 -11.74 20.72
N TYR A 27 -7.84 -11.90 20.26
CA TYR A 27 -7.03 -13.11 20.47
C TYR A 27 -5.85 -12.88 21.40
N VAL A 28 -5.34 -11.65 21.47
CA VAL A 28 -4.19 -11.29 22.31
C VAL A 28 -4.68 -10.79 23.66
N VAL A 29 -4.33 -11.52 24.72
CA VAL A 29 -4.69 -11.18 26.11
C VAL A 29 -3.75 -10.11 26.68
N GLU A 30 -2.49 -10.12 26.25
CA GLU A 30 -1.45 -9.23 26.76
C GLU A 30 -1.39 -7.91 25.97
N PRO A 31 -1.61 -6.75 26.61
CA PRO A 31 -1.72 -5.47 25.91
C PRO A 31 -0.39 -5.05 25.26
N GLU A 32 0.75 -5.42 25.84
CA GLU A 32 2.08 -5.10 25.29
C GLU A 32 2.31 -5.81 23.95
N ILE A 33 1.98 -7.09 23.88
CA ILE A 33 2.06 -7.88 22.64
C ILE A 33 1.11 -7.30 21.58
N TYR A 34 -0.11 -6.92 21.99
CA TYR A 34 -1.06 -6.31 21.08
C TYR A 34 -0.53 -5.01 20.45
N VAL A 35 0.10 -4.13 21.24
CA VAL A 35 0.65 -2.87 20.74
C VAL A 35 1.73 -3.11 19.69
N ILE A 36 2.55 -4.16 19.84
CA ILE A 36 3.57 -4.53 18.84
C ILE A 36 2.90 -4.96 17.52
N PHE A 37 1.87 -5.81 17.59
CA PHE A 37 1.12 -6.22 16.40
C PHE A 37 0.36 -5.05 15.76
N LEU A 38 -0.18 -4.14 16.58
CA LEU A 38 -0.85 -2.93 16.13
C LEU A 38 0.10 -2.03 15.35
N ALA A 39 1.26 -1.73 15.93
CA ALA A 39 2.30 -0.94 15.29
C ALA A 39 2.80 -1.61 14.00
N GLY A 40 3.05 -2.93 14.04
CA GLY A 40 3.48 -3.70 12.87
C GLY A 40 2.45 -3.66 11.73
N GLY A 41 1.18 -3.90 12.02
CA GLY A 41 0.10 -3.86 11.02
C GLY A 41 -0.12 -2.47 10.43
N LEU A 42 -0.01 -1.41 11.25
CA LEU A 42 -0.05 -0.03 10.80
C LEU A 42 1.12 0.32 9.88
N LEU A 43 2.35 -0.03 10.28
CA LEU A 43 3.55 0.19 9.46
C LEU A 43 3.48 -0.57 8.14
N LEU A 44 3.00 -1.81 8.16
CA LEU A 44 2.78 -2.62 6.97
C LEU A 44 1.73 -1.96 6.05
N GLY A 45 0.64 -1.45 6.63
CA GLY A 45 -0.39 -0.72 5.90
C GLY A 45 0.15 0.55 5.22
N LEU A 46 0.94 1.34 5.96
CA LEU A 46 1.60 2.54 5.45
C LEU A 46 2.61 2.20 4.35
N ALA A 47 3.39 1.14 4.49
CA ALA A 47 4.31 0.67 3.45
C ALA A 47 3.57 0.30 2.16
N GLY A 48 2.42 -0.38 2.26
CA GLY A 48 1.54 -0.66 1.13
C GLY A 48 1.04 0.61 0.44
N LEU A 49 0.59 1.60 1.20
CA LEU A 49 0.16 2.90 0.65
C LEU A 49 1.31 3.64 -0.04
N CYS A 50 2.51 3.65 0.54
CA CYS A 50 3.70 4.25 -0.05
C CYS A 50 4.08 3.58 -1.37
N GLY A 51 4.06 2.24 -1.43
CA GLY A 51 4.31 1.48 -2.66
C GLY A 51 3.26 1.73 -3.75
N PHE A 52 1.99 1.85 -3.37
CA PHE A 52 0.93 2.23 -4.30
C PHE A 52 1.11 3.67 -4.80
N ALA A 53 1.43 4.62 -3.92
CA ALA A 53 1.62 6.02 -4.29
C ALA A 53 2.84 6.23 -5.21
N SER A 54 3.94 5.49 -5.00
CA SER A 54 5.12 5.59 -5.85
C SER A 54 4.85 5.08 -7.27
N THR A 55 4.10 4.00 -7.41
CA THR A 55 3.72 3.43 -8.71
C THR A 55 2.70 4.30 -9.46
N GLU A 56 1.74 4.90 -8.75
CA GLU A 56 0.84 5.94 -9.29
C GLU A 56 1.62 7.14 -9.86
N ARG A 57 2.61 7.64 -9.11
CA ARG A 57 3.44 8.77 -9.56
C ARG A 57 4.22 8.43 -10.83
N ALA A 58 4.79 7.22 -10.92
CA ALA A 58 5.52 6.76 -12.09
C ALA A 58 4.62 6.66 -13.33
N GLU A 59 3.41 6.11 -13.19
CA GLU A 59 2.46 6.02 -14.32
C GLU A 59 1.99 7.40 -14.78
N ARG A 60 1.68 8.32 -13.85
CA ARG A 60 1.30 9.70 -14.21
C ARG A 60 2.41 10.45 -14.94
N ALA A 61 3.67 10.17 -14.63
CA ALA A 61 4.81 10.76 -15.35
C ALA A 61 4.90 10.23 -16.80
N GLN A 62 4.74 8.91 -16.98
CA GLN A 62 4.75 8.27 -18.30
C GLN A 62 3.56 8.73 -19.17
N PHE A 63 2.37 8.85 -18.60
CA PHE A 63 1.19 9.36 -19.32
C PHE A 63 1.39 10.81 -19.77
N ARG A 64 1.93 11.68 -18.90
CA ARG A 64 2.25 13.07 -19.27
C ARG A 64 3.28 13.17 -20.38
N ALA A 65 4.32 12.33 -20.35
CA ALA A 65 5.32 12.26 -21.42
C ALA A 65 4.69 11.84 -22.77
N ARG A 66 3.81 10.84 -22.77
CA ARG A 66 3.08 10.40 -23.99
C ARG A 66 2.15 11.49 -24.54
N LEU A 67 1.40 12.17 -23.66
CA LEU A 67 0.54 13.30 -24.07
C LEU A 67 1.34 14.47 -24.66
N ALA A 68 2.53 14.74 -24.13
CA ALA A 68 3.40 15.79 -24.66
C ALA A 68 3.93 15.47 -26.07
N ILE A 69 4.19 14.21 -26.38
CA ILE A 69 4.57 13.75 -27.73
C ILE A 69 3.38 13.90 -28.68
N TRP A 70 2.19 13.47 -28.25
CA TRP A 70 0.97 13.53 -29.06
C TRP A 70 0.52 14.96 -29.39
N ARG A 71 0.86 15.96 -28.56
CA ARG A 71 0.59 17.38 -28.84
C ARG A 71 1.60 18.04 -29.80
N ARG A 72 2.73 17.40 -30.09
CA ARG A 72 3.80 17.95 -30.94
C ARG A 72 3.83 17.37 -32.35
N GLY A 73 3.10 16.29 -32.61
CA GLY A 73 2.87 15.74 -33.95
C GLY A 73 1.49 16.14 -34.44
#